data_AF-A0A8J4E2F0-F1
#
_entry.id   AF-A0A8J4E2F0-F1
#
_cell.length_a   1.000
_cell.length_b   1.000
_cell.length_c   1.000
_cell.angle_alpha   90.00
_cell.angle_beta   90.00
_cell.angle_gamma   90.00
#
_symmetry.space_group_name_H-M   'P 1'
#
loop_
_entity.id
_entity.type
_entity.pdbx_description
1 polymer ?
#
loop_
_entity_poly.entity_id
_entity_poly.type
_entity_poly.pdbx_seq_one_letter_code
_entity_poly.pdbx_strand_id
1 'polypeptide(L)'
;MLDLMVPQTLFATPVTLIAVMAVCVMALVVLRRIRMERPPVGVFNGRDIAVLYIFIIGLPLLYVVLPRWALTGFLIVTFAAALSIGYRTVVPRQLLWPAIGLLIGAEIWVAQNMLGTVEGWQLFMVMNSTLVLLTAVAVANLYVQGGMRLQHVAWFAVTLGFYDLMFVSFTVRLADAFIGKPLNPSMGMRTGIFEANIGLGDLLVYALFTMAAFKAYGPKAARTAIGVIAVFGSIAPTVAPLIISEFTRGSTNIVTPAQIFFGPAAITTYLLLKRRYGRERTFAEYRADPSGSVPPLTRATADARSVSPVSPVSPAAPAPAESPAAADVPAPDATAARAE
;
A
#
# COMPACT_ATOMS: atom_id res chain seq x y z
N MET A 1 -26.38 -17.67 19.12
CA MET A 1 -25.68 -17.46 17.81
C MET A 1 -24.98 -16.11 17.78
N LEU A 2 -25.68 -15.02 18.12
CA LEU A 2 -25.05 -13.75 18.52
C LEU A 2 -24.00 -13.94 19.64
N ASP A 3 -24.20 -14.95 20.51
CA ASP A 3 -23.31 -15.29 21.63
C ASP A 3 -21.87 -15.63 21.20
N LEU A 4 -21.64 -16.11 19.98
CA LEU A 4 -20.29 -16.37 19.45
C LEU A 4 -19.76 -15.22 18.60
N MET A 5 -20.63 -14.43 17.98
CA MET A 5 -20.24 -13.29 17.13
C MET A 5 -19.67 -12.14 17.95
N VAL A 6 -20.25 -11.84 19.12
CA VAL A 6 -19.73 -10.76 19.98
C VAL A 6 -18.32 -11.08 20.47
N PRO A 7 -18.02 -12.25 21.06
CA PRO A 7 -16.65 -12.63 21.44
C PRO A 7 -15.68 -12.66 20.25
N GLN A 8 -16.11 -13.17 19.09
CA GLN A 8 -15.29 -13.17 17.88
C GLN A 8 -14.94 -11.76 17.41
N THR A 9 -15.90 -10.82 17.42
CA THR A 9 -15.66 -9.41 17.07
C THR A 9 -14.74 -8.73 18.09
N LEU A 10 -14.95 -9.01 19.38
CA LEU A 10 -14.11 -8.51 20.48
C LEU A 10 -12.68 -9.06 20.41
N PHE A 11 -12.50 -10.29 19.91
CA PHE A 11 -11.19 -10.87 19.66
C PHE A 11 -10.54 -10.32 18.39
N ALA A 12 -11.29 -10.25 17.29
CA ALA A 12 -10.77 -9.87 15.99
C ALA A 12 -10.33 -8.40 15.96
N THR A 13 -11.14 -7.49 16.49
CA THR A 13 -10.88 -6.04 16.45
C THR A 13 -9.50 -5.64 17.01
N PRO A 14 -9.07 -6.06 18.21
CA PRO A 14 -7.74 -5.74 18.71
C PRO A 14 -6.63 -6.43 17.91
N VAL A 15 -6.81 -7.68 17.47
CA VAL A 15 -5.81 -8.40 16.66
C VAL A 15 -5.57 -7.68 15.34
N THR A 16 -6.64 -7.34 14.63
CA THR A 16 -6.57 -6.63 13.35
C THR A 16 -6.02 -5.21 13.52
N LEU A 17 -6.39 -4.53 14.61
CA LEU A 17 -5.89 -3.20 14.92
C LEU A 17 -4.37 -3.23 15.20
N ILE A 18 -3.89 -4.21 15.96
CA ILE A 18 -2.45 -4.38 16.22
C ILE A 18 -1.70 -4.63 14.92
N ALA A 19 -2.20 -5.51 14.05
CA ALA A 19 -1.59 -5.80 12.76
C ALA A 19 -1.52 -4.56 11.85
N VAL A 20 -2.62 -3.80 11.75
CA VAL A 20 -2.69 -2.53 11.02
C VAL A 20 -1.71 -1.49 11.58
N MET A 21 -1.65 -1.34 12.90
CA MET A 21 -0.75 -0.38 13.54
C MET A 21 0.71 -0.79 13.36
N ALA A 22 1.02 -2.09 13.51
CA ALA A 22 2.35 -2.62 13.29
C ALA A 22 2.84 -2.35 11.86
N VAL A 23 2.02 -2.64 10.84
CA VAL A 23 2.41 -2.39 9.44
C VAL A 23 2.60 -0.91 9.17
N CYS A 24 1.71 -0.05 9.68
CA CYS A 24 1.82 1.40 9.47
C CYS A 24 3.06 2.00 10.14
N VAL A 25 3.33 1.62 11.39
CA VAL A 25 4.50 2.11 12.14
C VAL A 25 5.78 1.59 11.50
N MET A 26 5.86 0.30 11.20
CA MET A 26 7.03 -0.31 10.58
C MET A 26 7.29 0.29 9.19
N ALA A 27 6.24 0.54 8.41
CA ALA A 27 6.32 1.23 7.14
C ALA A 27 6.96 2.63 7.26
N LEU A 28 6.55 3.43 8.24
CA LEU A 28 7.15 4.75 8.48
C LEU A 28 8.61 4.65 8.95
N VAL A 29 8.92 3.69 9.83
CA VAL A 29 10.29 3.47 10.31
C VAL A 29 11.20 3.07 9.15
N VAL A 30 10.76 2.13 8.32
CA VAL A 30 11.50 1.65 7.15
C VAL A 30 11.70 2.76 6.14
N LEU A 31 10.64 3.50 5.77
CA LEU A 31 10.74 4.60 4.80
C LEU A 31 11.74 5.68 5.24
N ARG A 32 11.83 5.94 6.56
CA ARG A 32 12.75 6.95 7.11
C ARG A 32 14.19 6.47 7.23
N ARG A 33 14.40 5.19 7.52
CA ARG A 33 15.73 4.63 7.84
C ARG A 33 16.40 3.92 6.67
N ILE A 34 15.62 3.27 5.82
CA ILE A 34 16.12 2.39 4.77
C ILE A 34 16.00 3.10 3.42
N ARG A 35 17.13 3.23 2.72
CA ARG A 35 17.20 3.83 1.39
C ARG A 35 17.54 2.77 0.36
N MET A 36 16.82 2.74 -0.75
CA MET A 36 17.20 1.93 -1.90
C MET A 36 18.18 2.71 -2.78
N GLU A 37 19.35 2.12 -3.08
CA GLU A 37 20.42 2.77 -3.86
C GLU A 37 19.97 3.16 -5.27
N ARG A 38 19.20 2.27 -5.92
CA ARG A 38 18.51 2.52 -7.18
C ARG A 38 17.19 1.76 -7.12
N PRO A 39 16.03 2.42 -6.95
CA PRO A 39 14.78 1.70 -7.09
C PRO A 39 14.77 1.08 -8.50
N PRO A 40 14.62 -0.25 -8.63
CA PRO A 40 14.65 -0.94 -9.93
C PRO A 40 13.52 -0.50 -10.86
N VAL A 41 12.48 0.11 -10.29
CA VAL A 41 11.37 0.72 -11.01
C VAL A 41 11.65 2.22 -11.11
N GLY A 42 11.68 2.75 -12.34
CA GLY A 42 11.84 4.18 -12.64
C GLY A 42 10.63 5.01 -12.19
N VAL A 43 10.16 5.96 -13.01
CA VAL A 43 8.91 6.68 -12.67
C VAL A 43 7.73 5.70 -12.77
N PHE A 44 7.07 5.42 -11.65
CA PHE A 44 5.87 4.57 -11.62
C PHE A 44 4.77 5.17 -12.51
N ASN A 45 4.53 4.54 -13.66
CA ASN A 45 3.58 5.00 -14.67
C ASN A 45 2.25 4.22 -14.57
N GLY A 46 1.22 4.70 -15.29
CA GLY A 46 -0.06 3.99 -15.39
C GLY A 46 0.07 2.57 -15.94
N ARG A 47 1.05 2.32 -16.82
CA ARG A 47 1.34 0.97 -17.34
C ARG A 47 1.77 0.01 -16.23
N ASP A 48 2.59 0.47 -15.29
CA ASP A 48 3.08 -0.36 -14.19
C ASP A 48 1.94 -0.70 -13.23
N ILE A 49 1.01 0.24 -13.02
CA ILE A 49 -0.24 0.01 -12.28
C ILE A 49 -1.11 -1.04 -12.98
N ALA A 50 -1.24 -0.99 -14.31
CA ALA A 50 -2.01 -1.99 -15.06
C ALA A 50 -1.40 -3.39 -14.94
N VAL A 51 -0.07 -3.52 -15.04
CA VAL A 51 0.63 -4.80 -14.83
C VAL A 51 0.42 -5.30 -13.40
N LEU A 52 0.50 -4.41 -12.41
CA LEU A 52 0.21 -4.73 -11.01
C LEU A 52 -1.22 -5.26 -10.85
N TYR A 53 -2.21 -4.64 -11.48
CA TYR A 53 -3.60 -5.13 -11.45
C TYR A 53 -3.76 -6.51 -12.08
N ILE A 54 -3.17 -6.73 -13.26
CA ILE A 54 -3.21 -8.05 -13.92
C ILE A 54 -2.67 -9.12 -12.98
N PHE A 55 -1.55 -8.83 -12.33
CA PHE A 55 -0.96 -9.76 -11.37
C PHE A 55 -1.89 -10.00 -10.19
N ILE A 56 -2.45 -8.95 -9.58
CA ILE A 56 -3.32 -9.08 -8.40
C ILE A 56 -4.63 -9.82 -8.71
N ILE A 57 -5.22 -9.56 -9.87
CA ILE A 57 -6.45 -10.25 -10.30
C ILE A 57 -6.14 -11.71 -10.68
N GLY A 58 -4.98 -11.95 -11.30
CA GLY A 58 -4.55 -13.29 -11.69
C GLY A 58 -4.12 -14.19 -10.53
N LEU A 59 -3.59 -13.61 -9.44
CA LEU A 59 -3.00 -14.36 -8.33
C LEU A 59 -4.02 -15.28 -7.62
N PRO A 60 -5.23 -14.81 -7.26
CA PRO A 60 -6.25 -15.68 -6.67
C PRO A 60 -6.71 -16.81 -7.59
N LEU A 61 -6.72 -16.60 -8.91
CA LEU A 61 -7.02 -17.68 -9.87
C LEU A 61 -5.91 -18.72 -9.90
N LEU A 62 -4.66 -18.28 -9.88
CA LEU A 62 -3.47 -19.14 -9.83
C LEU A 62 -3.48 -20.02 -8.56
N TYR A 63 -3.94 -19.48 -7.44
CA TYR A 63 -4.07 -20.22 -6.18
C TYR A 63 -5.11 -21.36 -6.23
N VAL A 64 -6.18 -21.19 -7.00
CA VAL A 64 -7.22 -22.24 -7.14
C VAL A 64 -6.79 -23.33 -8.12
N VAL A 65 -6.01 -22.97 -9.14
CA VAL A 65 -5.66 -23.90 -10.23
C VAL A 65 -4.37 -24.67 -9.97
N LEU A 66 -3.39 -24.08 -9.27
CA LEU A 66 -2.10 -24.73 -9.06
C LEU A 66 -2.16 -25.86 -8.02
N PRO A 67 -1.40 -26.95 -8.23
CA PRO A 67 -1.20 -27.94 -7.19
C PRO A 67 -0.42 -27.32 -6.03
N ARG A 68 -0.68 -27.82 -4.81
CA ARG A 68 -0.17 -27.25 -3.56
C ARG A 68 1.34 -27.02 -3.54
N TRP A 69 2.13 -27.96 -4.07
CA TRP A 69 3.59 -27.83 -4.10
C TRP A 69 4.05 -26.69 -5.01
N ALA A 70 3.38 -26.46 -6.14
CA ALA A 70 3.69 -25.39 -7.07
C ALA A 70 3.31 -24.03 -6.46
N LEU A 71 2.17 -23.98 -5.78
CA LEU A 71 1.72 -22.82 -5.01
C LEU A 71 2.72 -22.46 -3.91
N THR A 72 3.12 -23.42 -3.08
CA THR A 72 4.13 -23.18 -2.04
C THR A 72 5.46 -22.73 -2.64
N GLY A 73 5.92 -23.37 -3.73
CA GLY A 73 7.13 -22.93 -4.44
C GLY A 73 7.04 -21.50 -4.95
N PHE A 74 5.90 -21.12 -5.54
CA PHE A 74 5.64 -19.75 -5.97
C PHE A 74 5.65 -18.74 -4.81
N LEU A 75 5.06 -19.10 -3.67
CA LEU A 75 5.10 -18.27 -2.45
C LEU A 75 6.51 -18.14 -1.89
N ILE A 76 7.30 -19.22 -1.84
CA ILE A 76 8.71 -19.18 -1.41
C ILE A 76 9.48 -18.17 -2.27
N VAL A 77 9.36 -18.26 -3.59
CA VAL A 77 10.04 -17.34 -4.52
C VAL A 77 9.57 -15.91 -4.29
N THR A 78 8.26 -15.69 -4.13
CA THR A 78 7.68 -14.35 -3.95
C THR A 78 8.15 -13.71 -2.64
N PHE A 79 8.05 -14.42 -1.52
CA PHE A 79 8.50 -13.94 -0.22
C PHE A 79 10.01 -13.74 -0.18
N ALA A 80 10.80 -14.68 -0.70
CA ALA A 80 12.26 -14.55 -0.77
C ALA A 80 12.68 -13.37 -1.66
N ALA A 81 12.04 -13.16 -2.80
CA ALA A 81 12.31 -12.02 -3.68
C ALA A 81 11.99 -10.69 -3.00
N ALA A 82 10.81 -10.57 -2.38
CA ALA A 82 10.41 -9.34 -1.69
C ALA A 82 11.35 -9.00 -0.51
N LEU A 83 11.68 -10.00 0.32
CA LEU A 83 12.58 -9.80 1.47
C LEU A 83 14.01 -9.51 1.02
N SER A 84 14.53 -10.25 0.03
CA SER A 84 15.88 -10.02 -0.47
C SER A 84 16.04 -8.63 -1.07
N ILE A 85 15.06 -8.14 -1.84
CA ILE A 85 15.09 -6.78 -2.41
C ILE A 85 14.93 -5.73 -1.30
N GLY A 86 13.96 -5.92 -0.40
CA GLY A 86 13.60 -4.93 0.62
C GLY A 86 14.67 -4.70 1.69
N TYR A 87 15.41 -5.76 2.05
CA TYR A 87 16.34 -5.73 3.19
C TYR A 87 17.81 -5.85 2.82
N ARG A 88 18.16 -5.91 1.52
CA ARG A 88 19.55 -5.98 1.04
C ARG A 88 20.44 -4.84 1.55
N THR A 89 19.88 -3.67 1.78
CA THR A 89 20.64 -2.49 2.22
C THR A 89 20.82 -2.43 3.74
N VAL A 90 20.15 -3.30 4.50
CA VAL A 90 20.20 -3.31 5.97
C VAL A 90 20.91 -4.54 6.50
N VAL A 91 20.70 -5.69 5.86
CA VAL A 91 21.26 -6.95 6.30
C VAL A 91 22.43 -7.30 5.37
N PRO A 92 23.64 -7.59 5.92
CA PRO A 92 24.77 -7.98 5.09
C PRO A 92 24.42 -9.25 4.30
N ARG A 93 24.90 -9.32 3.06
CA ARG A 93 24.55 -10.40 2.11
C ARG A 93 24.76 -11.81 2.67
N GLN A 94 25.78 -11.98 3.51
CA GLN A 94 26.12 -13.25 4.16
C GLN A 94 25.05 -13.72 5.15
N LEU A 95 24.35 -12.80 5.82
CA LEU A 95 23.28 -13.12 6.78
C LEU A 95 21.89 -13.10 6.15
N LEU A 96 21.69 -12.31 5.09
CA LEU A 96 20.37 -12.11 4.48
C LEU A 96 19.76 -13.42 3.96
N TRP A 97 20.51 -14.18 3.16
CA TRP A 97 20.01 -15.43 2.58
C TRP A 97 19.77 -16.52 3.62
N PRO A 98 20.70 -16.79 4.57
CA PRO A 98 20.43 -17.70 5.67
C PRO A 98 19.23 -17.27 6.51
N ALA A 99 19.06 -15.98 6.80
CA ALA A 99 17.91 -15.50 7.57
C ALA A 99 16.57 -15.70 6.83
N ILE A 100 16.52 -15.43 5.52
CA ILE A 100 15.33 -15.69 4.69
C ILE A 100 15.03 -17.19 4.64
N GLY A 101 16.06 -18.01 4.38
CA GLY A 101 15.94 -19.47 4.31
C GLY A 101 15.49 -20.07 5.64
N LEU A 102 16.05 -19.59 6.76
CA LEU A 102 15.66 -20.00 8.10
C LEU A 102 14.21 -19.61 8.41
N LEU A 103 13.81 -18.36 8.14
CA LEU A 103 12.46 -17.88 8.42
C LEU A 103 11.41 -18.64 7.61
N ILE A 104 11.61 -18.81 6.30
CA ILE A 104 10.69 -19.55 5.42
C ILE A 104 10.72 -21.05 5.74
N GLY A 105 11.90 -21.64 5.86
CA GLY A 105 12.05 -23.08 6.10
C GLY A 105 11.50 -23.51 7.45
N ALA A 106 11.74 -22.72 8.50
CA ALA A 106 11.19 -23.00 9.82
C ALA A 106 9.67 -22.81 9.84
N GLU A 107 9.11 -21.83 9.13
CA GLU A 107 7.65 -21.66 9.02
C GLU A 107 7.01 -22.89 8.37
N ILE A 108 7.58 -23.37 7.26
CA ILE A 108 7.10 -24.57 6.56
C ILE A 108 7.19 -25.79 7.49
N TRP A 109 8.30 -25.94 8.21
CA TRP A 109 8.49 -27.04 9.13
C TRP A 109 7.48 -27.02 10.27
N VAL A 110 7.24 -25.87 10.89
CA VAL A 110 6.22 -25.72 11.96
C VAL A 110 4.83 -26.02 11.41
N ALA A 111 4.49 -25.51 10.22
CA ALA A 111 3.21 -25.75 9.56
C ALA A 111 2.95 -27.25 9.31
N GLN A 112 4.00 -28.00 8.96
CA GLN A 112 3.89 -29.44 8.66
C GLN A 112 3.89 -30.32 9.91
N ASN A 113 4.60 -29.92 10.97
CA ASN A 113 4.90 -30.82 12.09
C ASN A 113 4.23 -30.43 13.41
N MET A 114 3.78 -29.17 13.58
CA MET A 114 3.36 -28.66 14.89
C MET A 114 1.92 -28.16 14.98
N LEU A 115 1.18 -28.03 13.87
CA LEU A 115 -0.22 -27.54 13.88
C LEU A 115 -1.22 -28.48 14.59
N GLY A 116 -0.76 -29.59 15.17
CA GLY A 116 -1.55 -30.42 16.08
C GLY A 116 -1.62 -29.89 17.52
N THR A 117 -0.81 -28.90 17.89
CA THR A 117 -0.73 -28.36 19.26
C THR A 117 -1.06 -26.87 19.31
N VAL A 118 -1.52 -26.39 20.47
CA VAL A 118 -1.80 -24.96 20.69
C VAL A 118 -0.54 -24.12 20.49
N GLU A 119 0.59 -24.56 21.04
CA GLU A 119 1.89 -23.89 20.90
C GLU A 119 2.35 -23.82 19.44
N GLY A 120 2.16 -24.90 18.67
CA GLY A 120 2.50 -24.92 17.25
C GLY A 120 1.68 -23.92 16.44
N TRP A 121 0.39 -23.76 16.74
CA TRP A 121 -0.44 -22.72 16.12
C TRP A 121 0.04 -21.31 16.46
N GLN A 122 0.39 -21.03 17.72
CA GLN A 122 0.91 -19.70 18.11
C GLN A 122 2.24 -19.41 17.41
N LEU A 123 3.16 -20.37 17.40
CA LEU A 123 4.47 -20.23 16.76
C LEU A 123 4.31 -20.00 15.24
N PHE A 124 3.47 -20.80 14.58
CA PHE A 124 3.13 -20.63 13.18
C PHE A 124 2.60 -19.22 12.89
N MET A 125 1.63 -18.75 13.66
CA MET A 125 1.02 -17.43 13.46
C MET A 125 2.03 -16.30 13.65
N VAL A 126 2.92 -16.37 14.64
CA VAL A 126 3.96 -15.36 14.87
C VAL A 126 4.95 -15.32 13.71
N MET A 127 5.43 -16.48 13.26
CA MET A 127 6.40 -16.57 12.16
C MET A 127 5.79 -16.09 10.85
N ASN A 128 4.60 -16.58 10.52
CA ASN A 128 3.88 -16.20 9.32
C ASN A 128 3.52 -14.69 9.32
N SER A 129 3.02 -14.18 10.45
CA SER A 129 2.75 -12.75 10.64
C SER A 129 4.00 -11.90 10.43
N THR A 130 5.14 -12.33 10.96
CA THR A 130 6.43 -11.65 10.78
C THR A 130 6.84 -11.64 9.30
N LEU A 131 6.75 -12.78 8.63
CA LEU A 131 7.06 -12.92 7.20
C LEU A 131 6.20 -11.98 6.34
N VAL A 132 4.88 -12.00 6.56
CA VAL A 132 3.90 -11.18 5.84
C VAL A 132 4.13 -9.69 6.10
N LEU A 133 4.33 -9.30 7.36
CA LEU A 133 4.58 -7.92 7.77
C LEU A 133 5.85 -7.36 7.09
N LEU A 134 6.98 -8.09 7.21
CA LEU A 134 8.25 -7.69 6.58
C LEU A 134 8.11 -7.55 5.06
N THR A 135 7.38 -8.46 4.44
CA THR A 135 7.15 -8.48 3.00
C THR A 135 6.29 -7.31 2.53
N ALA A 136 5.16 -7.06 3.19
CA ALA A 136 4.28 -5.94 2.86
C ALA A 136 5.03 -4.61 2.97
N VAL A 137 5.83 -4.43 4.02
CA VAL A 137 6.64 -3.23 4.23
C VAL A 137 7.76 -3.11 3.20
N ALA A 138 8.46 -4.19 2.87
CA ALA A 138 9.50 -4.22 1.85
C ALA A 138 8.97 -3.79 0.47
N VAL A 139 7.85 -4.38 0.04
CA VAL A 139 7.21 -4.06 -1.26
C VAL A 139 6.65 -2.64 -1.25
N ALA A 140 6.02 -2.20 -0.16
CA ALA A 140 5.52 -0.83 -0.05
C ALA A 140 6.66 0.19 -0.15
N ASN A 141 7.79 -0.07 0.53
CA ASN A 141 8.97 0.79 0.47
C ASN A 141 9.52 0.85 -0.95
N LEU A 142 9.64 -0.31 -1.62
CA LEU A 142 10.09 -0.39 -3.01
C LEU A 142 9.24 0.50 -3.94
N TYR A 143 7.91 0.37 -3.87
CA TYR A 143 7.02 1.15 -4.75
C TYR A 143 7.00 2.64 -4.42
N VAL A 144 7.00 3.02 -3.14
CA VAL A 144 6.97 4.44 -2.75
C VAL A 144 8.29 5.15 -3.09
N GLN A 145 9.43 4.48 -2.89
CA GLN A 145 10.74 4.99 -3.31
C GLN A 145 10.90 4.97 -4.84
N GLY A 146 10.27 4.00 -5.52
CA GLY A 146 10.10 3.95 -6.98
C GLY A 146 9.10 4.96 -7.55
N GLY A 147 8.66 5.94 -6.75
CA GLY A 147 7.89 7.09 -7.26
C GLY A 147 6.36 6.94 -7.22
N MET A 148 5.81 5.85 -6.68
CA MET A 148 4.36 5.67 -6.52
C MET A 148 3.74 6.80 -5.70
N ARG A 149 2.76 7.51 -6.27
CA ARG A 149 2.05 8.67 -5.66
C ARG A 149 0.92 8.22 -4.76
N LEU A 150 0.49 9.09 -3.83
CA LEU A 150 -0.66 8.84 -2.96
C LEU A 150 -1.93 8.68 -3.80
N GLN A 151 -2.08 9.48 -4.86
CA GLN A 151 -3.16 9.31 -5.85
C GLN A 151 -3.25 7.88 -6.40
N HIS A 152 -2.12 7.28 -6.77
CA HIS A 152 -2.10 5.93 -7.32
C HIS A 152 -2.59 4.92 -6.27
N VAL A 153 -2.14 5.07 -5.02
CA VAL A 153 -2.55 4.18 -3.92
C VAL A 153 -4.05 4.31 -3.63
N ALA A 154 -4.58 5.53 -3.68
CA ALA A 154 -5.99 5.76 -3.41
C ALA A 154 -6.90 5.12 -4.49
N TRP A 155 -6.56 5.29 -5.77
CA TRP A 155 -7.26 4.62 -6.87
C TRP A 155 -7.11 3.11 -6.82
N PHE A 156 -5.93 2.65 -6.42
CA PHE A 156 -5.65 1.24 -6.19
C PHE A 156 -6.54 0.62 -5.12
N ALA A 157 -6.69 1.28 -3.98
CA ALA A 157 -7.61 0.84 -2.92
C ALA A 157 -9.07 0.80 -3.36
N VAL A 158 -9.55 1.80 -4.12
CA VAL A 158 -10.92 1.80 -4.68
C VAL A 158 -11.14 0.63 -5.63
N THR A 159 -10.17 0.39 -6.52
CA THR A 159 -10.25 -0.69 -7.50
C THR A 159 -10.24 -2.05 -6.81
N LEU A 160 -9.42 -2.22 -5.78
CA LEU A 160 -9.43 -3.43 -4.94
C LEU A 160 -10.75 -3.61 -4.18
N GLY A 161 -11.34 -2.53 -3.67
CA GLY A 161 -12.67 -2.61 -3.03
C GLY A 161 -13.74 -3.11 -3.99
N PHE A 162 -13.71 -2.66 -5.25
CA PHE A 162 -14.62 -3.16 -6.28
C PHE A 162 -14.32 -4.62 -6.65
N TYR A 163 -13.04 -4.96 -6.80
CA TYR A 163 -12.59 -6.33 -7.05
C TYR A 163 -13.07 -7.29 -5.95
N ASP A 164 -12.83 -6.96 -4.68
CA ASP A 164 -13.23 -7.78 -3.55
C ASP A 164 -14.75 -8.00 -3.51
N LEU A 165 -15.53 -6.98 -3.83
CA LEU A 165 -16.99 -7.09 -3.93
C LEU A 165 -17.43 -8.06 -5.02
N MET A 166 -16.76 -8.06 -6.18
CA MET A 166 -17.07 -9.01 -7.27
C MET A 166 -16.63 -10.44 -6.95
N PHE A 167 -15.56 -10.60 -6.16
CA PHE A 167 -14.93 -11.90 -5.89
C PHE A 167 -15.22 -12.46 -4.50
N VAL A 168 -16.15 -11.90 -3.71
CA VAL A 168 -16.51 -12.37 -2.35
C VAL A 168 -16.69 -13.89 -2.29
N SER A 169 -17.42 -14.48 -3.24
CA SER A 169 -17.67 -15.93 -3.26
C SER A 169 -16.40 -16.77 -3.48
N PHE A 170 -15.41 -16.23 -4.20
CA PHE A 170 -14.11 -16.88 -4.38
C PHE A 170 -13.22 -16.70 -3.15
N THR A 171 -13.27 -15.54 -2.51
CA THR A 171 -12.46 -15.21 -1.32
C THR A 171 -12.69 -16.20 -0.18
N VAL A 172 -13.93 -16.65 0.04
CA VAL A 172 -14.24 -17.66 1.07
C VAL A 172 -13.53 -18.99 0.77
N ARG A 173 -13.65 -19.51 -0.47
CA ARG A 173 -12.99 -20.75 -0.88
C ARG A 173 -11.47 -20.64 -0.81
N LEU A 174 -10.95 -19.46 -1.11
CA LEU A 174 -9.53 -19.17 -1.06
C LEU A 174 -9.02 -19.17 0.38
N ALA A 175 -9.74 -18.50 1.29
CA ALA A 175 -9.39 -18.49 2.71
C ALA A 175 -9.31 -19.93 3.26
N ASP A 176 -10.34 -20.75 2.99
CA ASP A 176 -10.37 -22.15 3.41
C ASP A 176 -9.20 -22.97 2.85
N ALA A 177 -8.76 -22.69 1.62
CA ALA A 177 -7.63 -23.37 1.00
C ALA A 177 -6.28 -23.10 1.70
N PHE A 178 -6.14 -21.95 2.37
CA PHE A 178 -4.90 -21.52 3.03
C PHE A 178 -4.86 -21.79 4.54
N ILE A 179 -5.97 -22.14 5.18
CA ILE A 179 -5.98 -22.40 6.62
C ILE A 179 -5.00 -23.53 6.95
N GLY A 180 -4.06 -23.21 7.85
CA GLY A 180 -3.02 -24.15 8.30
C GLY A 180 -2.07 -24.62 7.19
N LYS A 181 -1.94 -23.85 6.10
CA LYS A 181 -0.96 -24.12 5.05
C LYS A 181 0.28 -23.24 5.23
N PRO A 182 1.47 -23.75 4.86
CA PRO A 182 2.68 -22.95 4.88
C PRO A 182 2.54 -21.68 4.05
N LEU A 183 3.17 -20.60 4.52
CA LEU A 183 3.26 -19.30 3.86
C LEU A 183 1.90 -18.67 3.59
N ASN A 184 0.96 -18.83 4.53
CA ASN A 184 -0.36 -18.24 4.45
C ASN A 184 -0.25 -16.71 4.30
N PRO A 185 -0.73 -16.10 3.20
CA PRO A 185 -0.54 -14.67 2.92
C PRO A 185 -1.47 -13.78 3.76
N SER A 186 -1.45 -13.95 5.08
CA SER A 186 -2.23 -13.16 6.04
C SER A 186 -1.50 -13.03 7.37
N MET A 187 -1.66 -11.90 8.04
CA MET A 187 -1.19 -11.67 9.41
C MET A 187 -2.36 -11.84 10.38
N GLY A 188 -2.15 -12.48 11.52
CA GLY A 188 -3.25 -12.70 12.45
C GLY A 188 -2.90 -13.48 13.71
N MET A 189 -3.95 -13.86 14.42
CA MET A 189 -3.85 -14.63 15.66
C MET A 189 -5.03 -15.61 15.74
N ARG A 190 -4.76 -16.78 16.32
CA ARG A 190 -5.77 -17.78 16.63
C ARG A 190 -5.65 -18.18 18.09
N THR A 191 -6.77 -18.18 18.80
CA THR A 191 -6.85 -18.62 20.20
C THR A 191 -8.08 -19.51 20.37
N GLY A 192 -7.84 -20.82 20.45
CA GLY A 192 -8.92 -21.81 20.50
C GLY A 192 -9.75 -21.81 19.21
N ILE A 193 -11.03 -21.47 19.36
CA ILE A 193 -12.00 -21.38 18.24
C ILE A 193 -12.02 -20.01 17.57
N PHE A 194 -11.42 -18.98 18.19
CA PHE A 194 -11.40 -17.64 17.64
C PHE A 194 -10.18 -17.45 16.75
N GLU A 195 -10.40 -16.93 15.56
CA GLU A 195 -9.36 -16.70 14.56
C GLU A 195 -9.60 -15.35 13.89
N ALA A 196 -8.55 -14.54 13.78
CA ALA A 196 -8.62 -13.22 13.16
C ALA A 196 -7.37 -12.98 12.33
N ASN A 197 -7.57 -12.77 11.03
CA ASN A 197 -6.50 -12.57 10.06
C ASN A 197 -6.82 -11.37 9.16
N ILE A 198 -5.78 -10.66 8.72
CA ILE A 198 -5.82 -9.66 7.66
C ILE A 198 -4.92 -10.13 6.52
N GLY A 199 -5.42 -10.06 5.29
CA GLY A 199 -4.65 -10.44 4.10
C GLY A 199 -3.42 -9.57 3.86
N LEU A 200 -2.38 -10.16 3.27
CA LEU A 200 -1.17 -9.46 2.83
C LEU A 200 -1.49 -8.30 1.89
N GLY A 201 -2.49 -8.47 1.01
CA GLY A 201 -2.94 -7.42 0.10
C GLY A 201 -3.41 -6.15 0.82
N ASP A 202 -4.24 -6.32 1.85
CA ASP A 202 -4.71 -5.20 2.68
C ASP A 202 -3.57 -4.51 3.41
N LEU A 203 -2.69 -5.29 4.04
CA LEU A 203 -1.52 -4.76 4.77
C LEU A 203 -0.57 -4.01 3.83
N LEU A 204 -0.38 -4.49 2.61
CA LEU A 204 0.39 -3.81 1.58
C LEU A 204 -0.25 -2.46 1.22
N VAL A 205 -1.56 -2.42 0.98
CA VAL A 205 -2.29 -1.18 0.70
C VAL A 205 -2.15 -0.19 1.86
N TYR A 206 -2.27 -0.66 3.10
CA TYR A 206 -2.14 0.19 4.30
C TYR A 206 -0.73 0.75 4.47
N ALA A 207 0.29 -0.08 4.23
CA ALA A 207 1.69 0.33 4.21
C ALA A 207 1.94 1.39 3.13
N LEU A 208 1.49 1.13 1.90
CA LEU A 208 1.59 2.03 0.75
C LEU A 208 0.93 3.37 1.04
N PHE A 209 -0.30 3.35 1.56
CA PHE A 209 -1.07 4.56 1.81
C PHE A 209 -0.42 5.43 2.89
N THR A 210 0.05 4.80 3.97
CA THR A 210 0.75 5.46 5.06
C THR A 210 2.07 6.08 4.61
N MET A 211 2.91 5.31 3.90
CA MET A 211 4.20 5.79 3.37
C MET A 211 3.99 6.89 2.33
N ALA A 212 3.05 6.73 1.41
CA ALA A 212 2.78 7.71 0.36
C ALA A 212 2.20 9.00 0.95
N ALA A 213 1.33 8.93 1.97
CA ALA A 213 0.83 10.12 2.66
C ALA A 213 1.94 10.85 3.42
N PHE A 214 2.82 10.11 4.10
CA PHE A 214 3.98 10.68 4.77
C PHE A 214 4.92 11.37 3.77
N LYS A 215 5.26 10.69 2.67
CA LYS A 215 6.07 11.24 1.58
C LYS A 215 5.43 12.51 1.02
N ALA A 216 4.17 12.43 0.61
CA ALA A 216 3.48 13.51 -0.10
C ALA A 216 3.31 14.76 0.76
N TYR A 217 2.87 14.62 2.01
CA TYR A 217 2.37 15.74 2.83
C TYR A 217 2.92 15.79 4.27
N GLY A 218 3.75 14.82 4.67
CA GLY A 218 4.46 14.84 5.94
C GLY A 218 3.76 14.12 7.11
N PRO A 219 4.21 14.32 8.36
CA PRO A 219 3.79 13.53 9.52
C PRO A 219 2.30 13.68 9.87
N LYS A 220 1.72 14.86 9.67
CA LYS A 220 0.30 15.11 9.97
C LYS A 220 -0.60 14.27 9.05
N ALA A 221 -0.30 14.23 7.76
CA ALA A 221 -1.02 13.41 6.79
C ALA A 221 -0.87 11.91 7.06
N ALA A 222 0.32 11.46 7.48
CA ALA A 222 0.53 10.08 7.89
C ALA A 222 -0.31 9.70 9.11
N ARG A 223 -0.42 10.57 10.12
CA ARG A 223 -1.32 10.34 11.27
C ARG A 223 -2.78 10.25 10.85
N THR A 224 -3.23 11.12 9.94
CA THR A 224 -4.59 11.04 9.38
C THR A 224 -4.79 9.73 8.64
N ALA A 225 -3.84 9.32 7.79
CA ALA A 225 -3.88 8.05 7.09
C ALA A 225 -3.98 6.86 8.05
N ILE A 226 -3.14 6.82 9.10
CA ILE A 226 -3.18 5.78 10.13
C ILE A 226 -4.54 5.73 10.83
N GLY A 227 -5.10 6.88 11.20
CA GLY A 227 -6.43 6.95 11.82
C GLY A 227 -7.52 6.40 10.90
N VAL A 228 -7.47 6.75 9.62
CA VAL A 228 -8.41 6.23 8.60
C VAL A 228 -8.24 4.72 8.41
N ILE A 229 -7.01 4.21 8.35
CA ILE A 229 -6.75 2.77 8.23
C ILE A 229 -7.22 2.03 9.49
N ALA A 230 -6.97 2.55 10.69
CA ALA A 230 -7.44 1.94 11.93
C ALA A 230 -8.97 1.80 11.96
N VAL A 231 -9.68 2.84 11.53
CA VAL A 231 -11.15 2.82 11.49
C VAL A 231 -11.67 1.96 10.35
N PHE A 232 -11.29 2.23 9.10
CA PHE A 232 -11.89 1.61 7.92
C PHE A 232 -11.20 0.33 7.45
N GLY A 233 -9.94 0.12 7.84
CA GLY A 233 -9.17 -1.08 7.52
C GLY A 233 -9.14 -2.14 8.62
N SER A 234 -9.62 -1.81 9.83
CA SER A 234 -9.71 -2.76 10.95
C SER A 234 -11.09 -2.72 11.61
N ILE A 235 -11.47 -1.62 12.27
CA ILE A 235 -12.69 -1.60 13.12
C ILE A 235 -13.97 -1.83 12.30
N ALA A 236 -14.16 -1.11 11.20
CA ALA A 236 -15.37 -1.24 10.38
C ALA A 236 -15.51 -2.65 9.78
N PRO A 237 -14.47 -3.26 9.17
CA PRO A 237 -14.53 -4.64 8.70
C PRO A 237 -14.84 -5.67 9.78
N THR A 238 -14.29 -5.54 11.00
CA THR A 238 -14.55 -6.51 12.08
C THR A 238 -15.92 -6.36 12.70
N VAL A 239 -16.45 -5.14 12.78
CA VAL A 239 -17.79 -4.86 13.35
C VAL A 239 -18.91 -5.11 12.32
N ALA A 240 -18.62 -4.99 11.02
CA ALA A 240 -19.64 -5.11 9.97
C ALA A 240 -20.44 -6.42 9.99
N PRO A 241 -19.85 -7.63 10.16
CA PRO A 241 -20.62 -8.87 10.25
C PRO A 241 -21.64 -8.86 11.38
N LEU A 242 -21.27 -8.29 12.54
CA LEU A 242 -22.18 -8.20 13.69
C LEU A 242 -23.39 -7.31 13.35
N ILE A 243 -23.15 -6.13 12.79
CA ILE A 243 -24.23 -5.23 12.38
C ILE A 243 -25.11 -5.88 11.29
N ILE A 244 -24.50 -6.42 10.23
CA ILE A 244 -25.24 -7.04 9.12
C ILE A 244 -26.10 -8.21 9.62
N SER A 245 -25.57 -9.06 10.51
CA SER A 245 -26.31 -10.20 11.06
C SER A 245 -27.54 -9.78 11.88
N GLU A 246 -27.44 -8.69 12.65
CA GLU A 246 -28.55 -8.15 13.43
C GLU A 246 -29.65 -7.60 12.52
N PHE A 247 -29.27 -6.93 11.43
CA PHE A 247 -30.23 -6.35 10.48
C PHE A 247 -30.86 -7.36 9.52
N THR A 248 -30.13 -8.39 9.09
CA THR A 248 -30.59 -9.31 8.02
C THR A 248 -31.17 -10.64 8.52
N ARG A 249 -31.08 -10.94 9.83
CA ARG A 249 -31.51 -12.23 10.43
C ARG A 249 -31.02 -13.46 9.64
N GLY A 250 -29.86 -13.34 8.97
CA GLY A 250 -29.35 -14.26 7.95
C GLY A 250 -27.91 -14.73 8.23
N SER A 251 -27.49 -15.78 7.49
CA SER A 251 -26.46 -16.77 7.83
C SER A 251 -25.01 -16.28 8.09
N THR A 252 -24.26 -17.20 8.70
CA THR A 252 -23.09 -17.11 9.59
C THR A 252 -21.70 -16.87 8.99
N ASN A 253 -21.56 -16.72 7.68
CA ASN A 253 -20.22 -16.78 7.06
C ASN A 253 -19.93 -15.59 6.13
N ILE A 254 -20.33 -14.39 6.57
CA ILE A 254 -20.06 -13.16 5.85
C ILE A 254 -18.62 -12.73 6.15
N VAL A 255 -17.69 -13.17 5.30
CA VAL A 255 -16.37 -12.55 5.21
C VAL A 255 -16.60 -11.17 4.61
N THR A 256 -16.37 -10.10 5.39
CA THR A 256 -16.50 -8.73 4.88
C THR A 256 -15.13 -8.23 4.42
N PRO A 257 -14.92 -8.05 3.10
CA PRO A 257 -13.63 -7.57 2.61
C PRO A 257 -13.33 -6.16 3.11
N ALA A 258 -12.11 -5.95 3.63
CA ALA A 258 -11.75 -4.69 4.24
C ALA A 258 -11.69 -3.53 3.23
N GLN A 259 -11.33 -3.81 1.97
CA GLN A 259 -11.21 -2.78 0.93
C GLN A 259 -12.54 -2.15 0.53
N ILE A 260 -13.68 -2.80 0.80
CA ILE A 260 -15.01 -2.20 0.56
C ILE A 260 -15.18 -0.94 1.40
N PHE A 261 -14.67 -0.94 2.64
CA PHE A 261 -14.69 0.21 3.52
C PHE A 261 -13.49 1.14 3.27
N PHE A 262 -12.30 0.55 3.13
CA PHE A 262 -11.07 1.33 3.03
C PHE A 262 -10.92 2.08 1.70
N GLY A 263 -11.33 1.50 0.56
CA GLY A 263 -11.20 2.13 -0.76
C GLY A 263 -11.85 3.52 -0.84
N PRO A 264 -13.17 3.66 -0.52
CA PRO A 264 -13.84 4.96 -0.47
C PRO A 264 -13.23 5.93 0.55
N ALA A 265 -12.81 5.42 1.72
CA ALA A 265 -12.16 6.23 2.74
C ALA A 265 -10.79 6.75 2.28
N ALA A 266 -10.02 5.92 1.56
CA ALA A 266 -8.70 6.25 1.04
C ALA A 266 -8.77 7.36 -0.03
N ILE A 267 -9.69 7.25 -0.99
CA ILE A 267 -9.87 8.29 -2.02
C ILE A 267 -10.39 9.59 -1.43
N THR A 268 -11.34 9.53 -0.49
CA THR A 268 -11.85 10.73 0.20
C THR A 268 -10.73 11.41 0.99
N THR A 269 -9.93 10.63 1.73
CA THR A 269 -8.79 11.13 2.49
C THR A 269 -7.74 11.75 1.56
N TYR A 270 -7.43 11.11 0.43
CA TYR A 270 -6.55 11.67 -0.59
C TYR A 270 -7.04 13.03 -1.09
N LEU A 271 -8.32 13.15 -1.46
CA LEU A 271 -8.89 14.39 -1.96
C LEU A 271 -8.86 15.50 -0.90
N LEU A 272 -9.14 15.17 0.37
CA LEU A 272 -9.06 16.11 1.48
C LEU A 272 -7.63 16.59 1.73
N LEU A 273 -6.65 15.68 1.71
CA LEU A 273 -5.24 16.02 1.86
C LEU A 273 -4.75 16.88 0.69
N LYS A 274 -5.11 16.52 -0.56
CA LYS A 274 -4.80 17.30 -1.75
C LYS A 274 -5.40 18.70 -1.69
N ARG A 275 -6.65 18.83 -1.23
CA ARG A 275 -7.29 20.14 -1.07
C ARG A 275 -6.61 20.99 0.01
N ARG A 276 -6.11 20.38 1.09
CA ARG A 276 -5.51 21.08 2.23
C ARG A 276 -4.05 21.47 2.02
N TYR A 277 -3.27 20.61 1.38
CA TYR A 277 -1.81 20.74 1.25
C TYR A 277 -1.34 20.99 -0.19
N GLY A 278 -2.21 20.85 -1.18
CA GLY A 278 -1.89 21.09 -2.59
C GLY A 278 -1.21 19.90 -3.27
N ARG A 279 -0.17 20.19 -4.05
CA ARG A 279 0.55 19.22 -4.88
C ARG A 279 1.27 18.17 -4.03
N GLU A 280 1.22 16.91 -4.45
CA GLU A 280 2.03 15.85 -3.84
C GLU A 280 3.52 16.07 -4.07
N ARG A 281 4.32 15.89 -3.01
CA ARG A 281 5.77 15.87 -3.15
C ARG A 281 6.27 14.64 -3.90
N THR A 282 7.26 14.86 -4.76
CA THR A 282 8.01 13.75 -5.38
C THR A 282 8.93 13.09 -4.34
N PHE A 283 9.43 11.89 -4.62
CA PHE A 283 10.39 11.26 -3.71
C PHE A 283 11.74 12.01 -3.66
N ALA A 284 12.10 12.73 -4.73
CA ALA A 284 13.28 13.61 -4.74
C ALA A 284 13.09 14.81 -3.79
N GLU A 285 11.92 15.46 -3.83
CA GLU A 285 11.57 16.55 -2.92
C GLU A 285 11.49 16.08 -1.46
N TYR A 286 10.90 14.92 -1.21
CA TYR A 286 10.91 14.29 0.12
C TYR A 286 12.31 13.99 0.62
N ARG A 287 13.25 13.59 -0.26
CA ARG A 287 14.64 13.35 0.12
C ARG A 287 15.39 14.62 0.46
N ALA A 288 15.11 15.72 -0.24
CA ALA A 288 15.70 17.01 0.04
C ALA A 288 15.25 17.56 1.41
N ASP A 289 13.99 17.33 1.79
CA ASP A 289 13.45 17.72 3.09
C ASP A 289 12.55 16.63 3.72
N PRO A 290 13.15 15.65 4.42
CA PRO A 290 12.42 14.54 5.04
C PRO A 290 11.56 14.98 6.23
N SER A 291 11.94 16.08 6.88
CA SER A 291 11.28 16.68 8.04
C SER A 291 10.15 17.62 7.66
N GLY A 292 10.22 18.23 6.48
CA GLY A 292 9.33 19.28 6.01
C GLY A 292 7.88 18.86 6.07
N SER A 293 7.13 19.42 7.02
CA SER A 293 5.70 19.47 6.90
C SER A 293 5.35 20.51 5.85
N VAL A 294 4.67 20.11 4.78
CA VAL A 294 4.11 21.08 3.83
C VAL A 294 3.15 21.97 4.62
N PRO A 295 3.38 23.29 4.72
CA PRO A 295 2.45 24.18 5.39
C PRO A 295 1.07 24.02 4.74
N PRO A 296 -0.02 23.94 5.51
CA PRO A 296 -1.36 24.01 4.93
C PRO A 296 -1.42 25.24 4.03
N LEU A 297 -2.06 25.13 2.86
CA LEU A 297 -2.34 26.30 2.04
C LEU A 297 -3.22 27.23 2.89
N THR A 298 -2.61 28.25 3.48
CA THR A 298 -3.35 29.28 4.20
C THR A 298 -4.35 29.85 3.20
N ARG A 299 -5.63 29.82 3.56
CA ARG A 299 -6.79 30.19 2.72
C ARG A 299 -6.85 31.71 2.46
N ALA A 300 -5.69 32.36 2.33
CA ALA A 300 -5.50 33.80 2.22
C ALA A 300 -5.92 34.37 0.84
N THR A 301 -6.27 33.53 -0.13
CA THR A 301 -6.76 33.98 -1.45
C THR A 301 -8.25 34.30 -1.47
N ALA A 302 -9.01 34.08 -0.38
CA ALA A 302 -10.38 34.57 -0.28
C ALA A 302 -10.45 36.07 0.04
N ASP A 303 -9.48 36.62 0.78
CA ASP A 303 -9.41 38.05 1.11
C ASP A 303 -8.66 38.88 0.07
N ALA A 304 -7.84 38.29 -0.79
CA ALA A 304 -7.15 39.03 -1.85
C ALA A 304 -8.06 39.45 -3.03
N ARG A 305 -9.34 39.02 -3.06
CA ARG A 305 -10.34 39.48 -4.03
C ARG A 305 -11.11 40.72 -3.60
N SER A 306 -10.82 41.30 -2.42
CA SER A 306 -11.42 42.56 -1.97
C SER A 306 -10.53 43.79 -2.23
N VAL A 307 -9.36 43.63 -2.88
CA VAL A 307 -8.58 44.77 -3.36
C VAL A 307 -9.24 45.32 -4.62
N SER A 308 -9.74 46.55 -4.47
CA SER A 308 -10.49 47.37 -5.42
C SER A 308 -10.03 47.29 -6.88
N PRO A 309 -10.96 47.42 -7.85
CA PRO A 309 -10.60 47.58 -9.24
C PRO A 309 -9.79 48.87 -9.40
N VAL A 310 -8.51 48.72 -9.76
CA VAL A 310 -7.71 49.81 -10.30
C VAL A 310 -8.42 50.29 -11.58
N SER A 311 -8.78 51.57 -11.60
CA SER A 311 -9.39 52.24 -12.75
C SER A 311 -8.60 51.97 -14.03
N PRO A 312 -9.26 51.69 -15.17
CA PRO A 312 -8.57 51.49 -16.43
C PRO A 312 -7.93 52.81 -16.88
N VAL A 313 -6.60 52.82 -16.96
CA VAL A 313 -5.85 53.84 -17.68
C VAL A 313 -6.18 53.70 -19.16
N SER A 314 -6.68 54.80 -19.74
CA SER A 314 -7.05 54.96 -21.13
C SER A 314 -5.83 54.71 -22.06
N PRO A 315 -5.92 53.82 -23.07
CA PRO A 315 -4.84 53.63 -24.03
C PRO A 315 -4.81 54.78 -25.05
N ALA A 316 -3.76 55.59 -25.00
CA ALA A 316 -3.41 56.52 -26.06
C ALA A 316 -2.98 55.74 -27.33
N ALA A 317 -3.39 56.29 -28.47
CA ALA A 317 -3.29 55.76 -29.82
C ALA A 317 -1.85 55.57 -30.35
N PRO A 318 -1.66 54.84 -31.47
CA PRO A 318 -0.40 54.21 -31.86
C PRO A 318 0.50 55.13 -32.69
N ALA A 319 1.81 54.98 -32.54
CA ALA A 319 2.83 55.54 -33.42
C ALA A 319 3.51 54.43 -34.25
N PRO A 320 4.04 54.75 -35.45
CA PRO A 320 4.05 53.84 -36.60
C PRO A 320 5.28 52.92 -36.68
N ALA A 321 5.12 51.93 -37.55
CA ALA A 321 6.05 50.86 -37.88
C ALA A 321 7.40 51.35 -38.43
N GLU A 322 8.48 50.75 -37.93
CA GLU A 322 9.74 50.59 -38.65
C GLU A 322 10.12 49.10 -38.70
N SER A 323 9.95 48.53 -39.88
CA SER A 323 10.73 47.42 -40.45
C SER A 323 11.65 48.07 -41.50
N PRO A 324 12.77 47.49 -42.00
CA PRO A 324 13.30 46.13 -41.83
C PRO A 324 14.83 46.07 -41.60
N ALA A 325 15.38 44.91 -41.25
CA ALA A 325 16.74 44.53 -41.66
C ALA A 325 16.91 43.02 -41.63
N ALA A 326 17.01 42.45 -42.83
CA ALA A 326 17.43 41.09 -43.09
C ALA A 326 18.93 40.94 -42.79
N ALA A 327 19.33 39.80 -42.22
CA ALA A 327 20.70 39.33 -42.25
C ALA A 327 20.73 37.79 -42.27
N ASP A 328 21.04 37.27 -43.45
CA ASP A 328 21.85 36.10 -43.80
C ASP A 328 22.07 34.95 -42.79
N VAL A 329 21.44 33.81 -43.09
CA VAL A 329 22.02 32.49 -43.48
C VAL A 329 23.56 32.35 -43.24
N PRO A 330 24.09 31.27 -42.59
CA PRO A 330 24.01 29.92 -43.16
C PRO A 330 23.89 28.71 -42.21
N ALA A 331 23.40 27.61 -42.81
CA ALA A 331 23.46 26.23 -42.33
C ALA A 331 24.78 25.54 -42.80
N PRO A 332 24.91 24.20 -42.72
CA PRO A 332 25.28 23.39 -41.56
C PRO A 332 26.67 22.73 -41.76
N ASP A 333 27.46 22.58 -40.68
CA ASP A 333 28.68 21.76 -40.74
C ASP A 333 28.35 20.27 -40.57
N ALA A 334 28.45 19.55 -41.69
CA ALA A 334 28.52 18.10 -41.77
C ALA A 334 29.99 17.68 -41.95
N THR A 335 30.64 17.25 -40.86
CA THR A 335 31.88 16.47 -40.82
C THR A 335 31.97 15.88 -39.40
N ALA A 336 32.32 14.62 -39.13
CA ALA A 336 33.10 13.66 -39.88
C ALA A 336 32.81 12.23 -39.40
N ALA A 337 32.99 11.30 -40.32
CA ALA A 337 33.23 9.89 -40.06
C ALA A 337 34.62 9.66 -39.45
N ARG A 338 34.75 8.64 -38.60
CA ARG A 338 35.93 7.76 -38.36
C ARG A 338 35.52 6.75 -37.28
N ALA A 339 35.26 5.50 -37.64
CA ALA A 339 36.24 4.42 -37.79
C ALA A 339 36.84 4.00 -36.44
N GLU A 340 36.28 2.95 -35.84
CA GLU A 340 36.91 1.67 -35.45
C GLU A 340 35.86 0.70 -34.90
#